data_AF-A0A2D3VX36-F1
#
_entry.id   AF-A0A2D3VX36-F1
#
_cell.length_a   1.000
_cell.length_b   1.000
_cell.length_c   1.000
_cell.angle_alpha   90.00
_cell.angle_beta   90.00
_cell.angle_gamma   90.00
#
_symmetry.space_group_name_H-M   'P 1'
#
loop_
_entity.id
_entity.type
_entity.pdbx_description
1 polymer ?
#
loop_
_entity_poly.entity_id
_entity_poly.type
_entity_poly.pdbx_seq_one_letter_code
_entity_poly.pdbx_strand_id
1 'polypeptide(L)'
;MPQDVLDELYNAIDLLNKLLETPKFKSYVAVSEQTKEDALSKATKHLFLHNDTFGIEAKSTDVYKLLSWYGYFLNKRADDTNAVVYLATISILNKKILKSESCGFMIDKHTITEMYKMLTKDGNHDHLAIGKNGLYIAFKTAQSICIQQQSA
;
A
#
# COMPACT_ATOMS: atom_id res chain seq x y z
N MET A 1 18.97 -6.26 4.91
CA MET A 1 17.79 -6.74 4.17
C MET A 1 18.29 -7.47 2.93
N PRO A 2 17.73 -8.63 2.57
CA PRO A 2 18.07 -9.31 1.32
C PRO A 2 17.83 -8.41 0.08
N GLN A 3 18.68 -8.52 -0.94
CA GLN A 3 18.66 -7.63 -2.11
C GLN A 3 17.39 -7.78 -2.95
N ASP A 4 16.90 -9.01 -3.09
CA ASP A 4 15.65 -9.37 -3.76
C ASP A 4 14.44 -8.66 -3.16
N VAL A 5 14.39 -8.54 -1.83
CA VAL A 5 13.32 -7.82 -1.12
C VAL A 5 13.39 -6.32 -1.38
N LEU A 6 14.59 -5.74 -1.45
CA LEU A 6 14.78 -4.32 -1.81
C LEU A 6 14.34 -4.06 -3.24
N ASP A 7 14.70 -4.94 -4.18
CA ASP A 7 14.33 -4.80 -5.59
C ASP A 7 12.81 -4.91 -5.78
N GLU A 8 12.16 -5.87 -5.11
CA GLU A 8 10.71 -6.05 -5.19
C GLU A 8 9.92 -4.85 -4.65
N LEU A 9 10.50 -4.20 -3.64
CA LEU A 9 9.99 -3.00 -3.00
C LEU A 9 10.12 -1.77 -3.91
N TYR A 10 11.33 -1.51 -4.41
CA TYR A 10 11.58 -0.38 -5.31
C TYR A 10 10.76 -0.48 -6.59
N ASN A 11 10.61 -1.69 -7.14
CA ASN A 11 9.73 -1.93 -8.29
C ASN A 11 8.26 -1.58 -7.99
N ALA A 12 7.79 -1.84 -6.77
CA ALA A 12 6.41 -1.54 -6.40
C ALA A 12 6.17 -0.04 -6.21
N ILE A 13 7.13 0.66 -5.59
CA ILE A 13 7.10 2.12 -5.42
C ILE A 13 7.17 2.81 -6.78
N ASP A 14 8.07 2.36 -7.67
CA ASP A 14 8.20 2.89 -9.02
C ASP A 14 6.90 2.70 -9.84
N LEU A 15 6.24 1.54 -9.73
CA LEU A 15 4.94 1.32 -10.36
C LEU A 15 3.86 2.26 -9.84
N LEU A 16 3.83 2.53 -8.53
CA LEU A 16 2.89 3.49 -7.95
C LEU A 16 3.18 4.91 -8.43
N ASN A 17 4.44 5.33 -8.42
CA ASN A 17 4.86 6.65 -8.90
C ASN A 17 4.51 6.82 -10.39
N LYS A 18 4.81 5.82 -11.23
CA LYS A 18 4.42 5.82 -12.65
C LYS A 18 2.90 5.90 -12.85
N LEU A 19 2.12 5.20 -12.02
CA LEU A 19 0.66 5.28 -12.07
C LEU A 19 0.16 6.69 -11.77
N LEU A 20 0.73 7.34 -10.74
CA LEU A 20 0.40 8.72 -10.36
C LEU A 20 0.78 9.74 -11.46
N GLU A 21 1.85 9.49 -12.21
CA GLU A 21 2.27 10.34 -13.33
C GLU A 21 1.43 10.17 -14.61
N THR A 22 0.55 9.15 -14.69
CA THR A 22 -0.30 8.99 -15.88
C THR A 22 -1.26 10.18 -16.03
N PRO A 23 -1.64 10.58 -17.26
CA PRO A 23 -2.50 11.74 -17.49
C PRO A 23 -3.82 11.67 -16.71
N LYS A 24 -4.34 10.45 -16.53
CA LYS A 24 -5.55 10.18 -15.77
C LYS A 24 -5.41 10.52 -14.28
N PHE A 25 -4.25 10.27 -13.66
CA PHE A 25 -4.06 10.51 -12.23
C PHE A 25 -3.44 11.88 -11.95
N LYS A 26 -2.52 12.31 -12.80
CA LYS A 26 -1.82 13.60 -12.72
C LYS A 26 -2.76 14.81 -12.85
N SER A 27 -3.88 14.65 -13.54
CA SER A 27 -4.94 15.68 -13.61
C SER A 27 -5.66 15.89 -12.28
N TYR A 28 -5.62 14.92 -11.37
CA TYR A 28 -6.26 15.00 -10.06
C TYR A 28 -5.27 15.23 -8.92
N VAL A 29 -4.03 14.77 -9.03
CA VAL A 29 -3.01 14.98 -8.00
C VAL A 29 -1.64 15.26 -8.61
N ALA A 30 -1.02 16.36 -8.20
CA ALA A 30 0.37 16.67 -8.49
C ALA A 30 1.22 16.33 -7.26
N VAL A 31 2.00 15.25 -7.33
CA VAL A 31 2.90 14.83 -6.26
C VAL A 31 4.32 15.20 -6.66
N SER A 32 4.93 16.15 -5.95
CA SER A 32 6.33 16.52 -6.18
C SER A 32 7.29 15.39 -5.78
N GLU A 33 8.49 15.36 -6.37
CA GLU A 33 9.55 14.41 -5.97
C GLU A 33 9.89 14.53 -4.48
N GLN A 34 9.95 15.75 -3.95
CA GLN A 34 10.16 15.97 -2.51
C GLN A 34 9.09 15.27 -1.66
N THR A 35 7.81 15.32 -2.07
CA THR A 35 6.72 14.65 -1.37
C THR A 35 6.86 13.13 -1.43
N LYS A 36 7.33 12.59 -2.56
CA LYS A 36 7.60 11.16 -2.73
C LYS A 36 8.75 10.72 -1.81
N GLU A 37 9.86 11.45 -1.80
CA GLU A 37 11.00 11.17 -0.93
C GLU A 37 10.64 11.23 0.56
N ASP A 38 9.92 12.28 0.98
CA ASP A 38 9.41 12.44 2.33
C ASP A 38 8.52 11.26 2.77
N ALA A 39 7.58 10.86 1.91
CA ALA A 39 6.66 9.78 2.19
C ALA A 39 7.38 8.43 2.29
N LEU A 40 8.35 8.18 1.42
CA LEU A 40 9.16 6.97 1.45
C LEU A 40 10.02 6.90 2.72
N SER A 41 10.69 8.01 3.06
CA SER A 41 11.48 8.12 4.28
C SER A 41 10.63 7.82 5.52
N LYS A 42 9.43 8.40 5.61
CA LYS A 42 8.50 8.14 6.72
C LYS A 42 8.01 6.70 6.76
N ALA A 43 7.63 6.11 5.62
CA ALA A 43 7.17 4.73 5.54
C ALA A 43 8.26 3.76 6.02
N THR A 44 9.49 3.94 5.52
CA THR A 44 10.66 3.14 5.87
C THR A 44 11.03 3.29 7.34
N LYS A 45 11.06 4.54 7.85
CA LYS A 45 11.33 4.80 9.27
C LYS A 45 10.30 4.13 10.18
N HIS A 46 9.01 4.23 9.86
CA HIS A 46 7.98 3.55 10.63
C HIS A 46 8.17 2.04 10.57
N LEU A 47 8.59 1.48 9.43
CA LEU A 47 8.72 0.02 9.27
C LEU A 47 9.78 -0.52 10.22
N PHE A 48 10.94 0.13 10.27
CA PHE A 48 12.02 -0.25 11.17
C PHE A 48 11.69 0.04 12.64
N LEU A 49 11.18 1.24 12.96
CA LEU A 49 10.79 1.58 14.33
C LEU A 49 9.73 0.62 14.88
N HIS A 50 8.77 0.20 14.07
CA HIS A 50 7.75 -0.77 14.48
C HIS A 50 8.40 -2.11 14.82
N ASN A 51 9.38 -2.56 14.05
CA ASN A 51 10.07 -3.83 14.33
C ASN A 51 10.88 -3.73 15.63
N ASP A 52 11.63 -2.63 15.80
CA ASP A 52 12.44 -2.37 17.00
C ASP A 52 11.58 -2.26 18.27
N THR A 53 10.45 -1.54 18.20
CA THR A 53 9.55 -1.32 19.35
C THR A 53 9.01 -2.62 19.93
N PHE A 54 8.77 -3.63 19.08
CA PHE A 54 8.23 -4.91 19.50
C PHE A 54 9.30 -6.01 19.62
N GLY A 55 10.58 -5.67 19.50
CA GLY A 55 11.68 -6.64 19.53
C GLY A 55 11.57 -7.70 18.43
N ILE A 56 10.93 -7.36 17.31
CA ILE A 56 10.71 -8.28 16.19
C ILE A 56 11.91 -8.19 15.27
N GLU A 57 12.69 -9.27 15.22
CA GLU A 57 13.72 -9.42 14.20
C GLU A 57 13.03 -9.73 12.85
N ALA A 58 12.77 -8.68 12.06
CA ALA A 58 12.09 -8.82 10.78
C ALA A 58 13.00 -9.54 9.78
N LYS A 59 12.72 -10.83 9.55
CA LYS A 59 13.43 -11.68 8.58
C LYS A 59 13.27 -11.20 7.12
N SER A 60 12.21 -10.43 6.84
CA SER A 60 11.96 -9.81 5.55
C SER A 60 11.10 -8.54 5.70
N THR A 61 11.15 -7.68 4.69
CA THR A 61 10.28 -6.50 4.60
C THR A 61 8.98 -6.89 3.91
N ASP A 62 7.86 -6.62 4.55
CA ASP A 62 6.55 -6.82 3.93
C ASP A 62 6.23 -5.65 2.98
N VAL A 63 6.30 -5.93 1.68
CA VAL A 63 5.99 -4.98 0.60
C VAL A 63 4.57 -4.39 0.73
N TYR A 64 3.58 -5.18 1.17
CA TYR A 64 2.20 -4.69 1.33
C TYR A 64 2.13 -3.66 2.45
N LYS A 65 2.87 -3.89 3.55
CA LYS A 65 2.97 -2.96 4.67
C LYS A 65 3.62 -1.65 4.23
N LEU A 66 4.75 -1.71 3.54
CA LEU A 66 5.44 -0.48 3.10
C LEU A 66 4.61 0.30 2.08
N LEU A 67 4.01 -0.35 1.10
CA LEU A 67 3.14 0.32 0.11
C LEU A 67 1.93 0.99 0.77
N SER A 68 1.28 0.31 1.71
CA SER A 68 0.14 0.88 2.43
C SER A 68 0.54 2.12 3.22
N TRP A 69 1.74 2.12 3.83
CA TRP A 69 2.26 3.25 4.59
C TRP A 69 2.77 4.38 3.70
N TYR A 70 3.44 4.06 2.60
CA TYR A 70 3.86 5.02 1.61
C TYR A 70 2.67 5.76 1.00
N GLY A 71 1.63 5.02 0.56
CA GLY A 71 0.38 5.61 0.07
C GLY A 71 -0.31 6.50 1.10
N TYR A 72 -0.31 6.10 2.37
CA TYR A 72 -0.82 6.93 3.46
C TYR A 72 -0.03 8.24 3.66
N PHE A 73 1.31 8.18 3.71
CA PHE A 73 2.12 9.38 3.91
C PHE A 73 2.11 10.31 2.68
N LEU A 74 2.02 9.74 1.48
CA LEU A 74 1.76 10.49 0.25
C LEU A 74 0.44 11.24 0.33
N ASN A 75 -0.65 10.53 0.70
CA ASN A 75 -1.98 11.12 0.79
C ASN A 75 -2.03 12.25 1.82
N LYS A 76 -1.42 12.07 3.00
CA LYS A 76 -1.38 13.10 4.06
C LYS A 76 -0.60 14.36 3.68
N ARG A 77 0.33 14.27 2.72
CA ARG A 77 1.12 15.41 2.25
C ARG A 77 0.50 16.08 1.04
N ALA A 78 -0.39 15.40 0.33
CA ALA A 78 -1.06 15.90 -0.86
C ALA A 78 -2.27 16.79 -0.54
N ASP A 79 -2.42 17.27 0.70
CA ASP A 79 -3.65 17.85 1.25
C ASP A 79 -4.85 16.87 1.29
N ASP A 80 -5.71 16.97 2.31
CA ASP A 80 -6.78 16.01 2.69
C ASP A 80 -7.85 15.73 1.59
N THR A 81 -7.70 16.31 0.41
CA THR A 81 -8.61 16.19 -0.74
C THR A 81 -8.28 15.02 -1.68
N ASN A 82 -7.16 14.32 -1.53
CA ASN A 82 -6.64 13.47 -2.62
C ASN A 82 -6.89 11.96 -2.50
N ALA A 83 -8.18 11.61 -2.44
CA ALA A 83 -8.78 10.28 -2.68
C ALA A 83 -8.06 9.37 -3.70
N VAL A 84 -7.48 9.99 -4.72
CA VAL A 84 -6.82 9.38 -5.87
C VAL A 84 -5.55 8.62 -5.48
N VAL A 85 -4.81 9.07 -4.45
CA VAL A 85 -3.60 8.38 -3.96
C VAL A 85 -3.95 7.03 -3.33
N TYR A 86 -5.03 6.97 -2.54
CA TYR A 86 -5.49 5.70 -1.97
C TYR A 86 -5.97 4.73 -3.06
N LEU A 87 -6.71 5.21 -4.05
CA LEU A 87 -7.14 4.37 -5.18
C LEU A 87 -5.95 3.83 -6.00
N ALA A 88 -4.93 4.66 -6.24
CA ALA A 88 -3.70 4.22 -6.89
C ALA A 88 -2.98 3.16 -6.05
N THR A 89 -2.87 3.39 -4.73
CA THR A 89 -2.24 2.45 -3.80
C THR A 89 -2.97 1.10 -3.78
N ILE A 90 -4.29 1.11 -3.64
CA ILE A 90 -5.14 -0.10 -3.68
C ILE A 90 -4.96 -0.84 -5.01
N SER A 91 -4.88 -0.12 -6.13
CA SER A 91 -4.70 -0.72 -7.46
C SER A 91 -3.36 -1.47 -7.59
N ILE A 92 -2.28 -0.89 -7.05
CA ILE A 92 -0.96 -1.54 -7.05
C ILE A 92 -0.94 -2.76 -6.12
N LEU A 93 -1.53 -2.65 -4.93
CA LEU A 93 -1.66 -3.78 -4.00
C LEU A 93 -2.47 -4.94 -4.62
N ASN A 94 -3.57 -4.63 -5.32
CA ASN A 94 -4.37 -5.63 -6.01
C ASN A 94 -3.63 -6.27 -7.20
N LYS A 95 -2.85 -5.48 -7.94
CA LYS A 95 -1.98 -6.00 -9.01
C LYS A 95 -0.85 -6.88 -8.46
N LYS A 96 -0.34 -6.60 -7.25
CA LYS A 96 0.64 -7.45 -6.57
C LYS A 96 0.03 -8.80 -6.17
N ILE A 97 -1.22 -8.85 -5.71
CA ILE A 97 -1.94 -10.13 -5.51
C ILE A 97 -1.99 -10.90 -6.82
N LEU A 98 -2.46 -10.26 -7.90
CA LEU A 98 -2.58 -10.90 -9.22
C LEU A 98 -1.25 -11.43 -9.77
N LYS A 99 -0.16 -10.70 -9.53
CA LYS A 99 1.20 -11.05 -10.00
C LYS A 99 1.90 -12.10 -9.14
N SER A 100 1.43 -12.39 -7.93
CA SER A 100 1.94 -13.56 -7.23
C SER A 100 1.58 -14.77 -8.10
N GLU A 101 2.60 -15.54 -8.48
CA GLU A 101 2.57 -16.56 -9.56
C GLU A 101 1.50 -17.65 -9.37
N SER A 102 0.84 -17.61 -8.22
CA SER A 102 -0.06 -18.58 -7.65
C SER A 102 -1.40 -17.95 -7.25
N CYS A 103 -1.85 -16.85 -7.89
CA CYS A 103 -3.14 -16.27 -7.52
C CYS A 103 -4.19 -16.17 -8.63
N GLY A 104 -3.90 -15.58 -9.78
CA GLY A 104 -4.92 -15.36 -10.83
C GLY A 104 -6.18 -14.59 -10.36
N PHE A 105 -6.16 -14.08 -9.13
CA PHE A 105 -7.28 -13.51 -8.41
C PHE A 105 -7.06 -12.01 -8.27
N MET A 106 -8.14 -11.27 -8.52
CA MET A 106 -8.20 -9.83 -8.25
C MET A 106 -9.34 -9.59 -7.28
N ILE A 107 -9.09 -8.74 -6.29
CA ILE A 107 -10.18 -8.14 -5.53
C ILE A 107 -11.04 -7.34 -6.50
N ASP A 108 -12.36 -7.56 -6.43
CA ASP A 108 -13.32 -6.96 -7.32
C ASP A 108 -13.48 -5.45 -7.06
N LYS A 109 -14.05 -4.75 -8.04
CA LYS A 109 -14.20 -3.29 -8.02
C LYS A 109 -15.09 -2.81 -6.86
N HIS A 110 -16.12 -3.57 -6.47
CA HIS A 110 -17.00 -3.19 -5.39
C HIS A 110 -16.24 -3.23 -4.06
N THR A 111 -15.52 -4.31 -3.78
CA THR A 111 -14.70 -4.44 -2.58
C THR A 111 -13.59 -3.38 -2.50
N ILE A 112 -12.94 -3.05 -3.64
CA ILE A 112 -11.99 -1.92 -3.72
C ILE A 112 -12.64 -0.60 -3.32
N THR A 113 -13.87 -0.36 -3.79
CA THR A 113 -14.61 0.89 -3.51
C THR A 113 -14.96 1.00 -2.03
N GLU A 114 -15.38 -0.09 -1.40
CA GLU A 114 -15.65 -0.12 0.04
C GLU A 114 -14.36 0.07 0.86
N MET A 115 -13.28 -0.61 0.52
CA MET A 115 -11.97 -0.39 1.17
C MET A 115 -11.52 1.07 1.09
N TYR A 116 -11.70 1.71 -0.07
CA TYR A 116 -11.40 3.12 -0.24
C TYR A 116 -12.25 3.99 0.70
N LYS A 117 -13.57 3.76 0.80
CA LYS A 117 -14.45 4.51 1.73
C LYS A 117 -14.03 4.33 3.19
N MET A 118 -13.58 3.13 3.56
CA MET A 118 -13.09 2.85 4.91
C MET A 118 -11.75 3.53 5.20
N LEU A 119 -10.86 3.64 4.20
CA LEU A 119 -9.58 4.33 4.32
C LEU A 119 -9.73 5.84 4.52
N THR A 120 -10.65 6.48 3.80
CA THR A 120 -10.88 7.93 3.91
C THR A 120 -11.53 8.36 5.22
N LYS A 121 -12.00 7.40 6.02
CA LYS A 121 -12.55 7.62 7.36
C LYS A 121 -11.49 7.54 8.48
N ASP A 122 -10.25 7.15 8.16
CA ASP A 122 -9.15 7.05 9.11
C ASP A 122 -8.82 8.41 9.73
N GLY A 123 -9.06 8.56 11.04
CA GLY A 123 -8.90 9.82 11.79
C GLY A 123 -10.19 10.42 12.37
N ASN A 124 -11.38 9.95 11.95
CA ASN A 124 -12.67 10.49 12.39
C ASN A 124 -13.34 9.72 13.55
N HIS A 125 -12.61 8.87 14.28
CA HIS A 125 -13.16 7.95 15.30
C HIS A 125 -14.32 7.06 14.80
N ASP A 126 -14.41 6.85 13.48
CA ASP A 126 -15.41 5.97 12.87
C ASP A 126 -14.95 4.51 13.02
N HIS A 127 -15.81 3.67 13.57
CA HIS A 127 -15.59 2.23 13.76
C HIS A 127 -15.42 1.47 12.44
N LEU A 128 -15.75 2.10 11.31
CA LEU A 128 -15.58 1.55 9.97
C LEU A 128 -14.23 1.91 9.33
N ALA A 129 -13.33 2.62 10.02
CA ALA A 129 -12.03 2.98 9.47
C ALA A 129 -11.02 1.81 9.52
N ILE A 130 -10.38 1.48 8.38
CA ILE A 130 -9.33 0.44 8.33
C ILE A 130 -7.91 1.01 8.41
N GLY A 131 -7.73 2.29 8.04
CA GLY A 131 -6.43 2.97 8.01
C GLY A 131 -5.33 2.22 7.26
N LYS A 132 -4.10 2.71 7.38
CA LYS A 132 -2.92 2.14 6.71
C LYS A 132 -2.60 0.69 7.12
N ASN A 133 -2.91 0.31 8.36
CA ASN A 133 -2.63 -1.03 8.89
C ASN A 133 -3.70 -2.04 8.44
N GLY A 134 -4.98 -1.68 8.48
CA GLY A 134 -6.05 -2.54 8.00
C GLY A 134 -5.97 -2.76 6.49
N LEU A 135 -5.56 -1.75 5.71
CA LEU A 135 -5.27 -1.93 4.29
C LEU A 135 -4.18 -2.99 4.05
N TYR A 136 -3.06 -2.89 4.76
CA TYR A 136 -2.00 -3.89 4.72
C TYR A 136 -2.52 -5.30 5.05
N ILE A 137 -3.23 -5.44 6.17
CA ILE A 137 -3.75 -6.73 6.64
C ILE A 137 -4.70 -7.33 5.60
N ALA A 138 -5.62 -6.54 5.04
CA ALA A 138 -6.57 -7.02 4.04
C ALA A 138 -5.87 -7.63 2.81
N PHE A 139 -4.90 -6.91 2.24
CA PHE A 139 -4.17 -7.40 1.06
C PHE A 139 -3.25 -8.57 1.38
N LYS A 140 -2.60 -8.56 2.55
CA LYS A 140 -1.73 -9.66 2.98
C LYS A 140 -2.53 -10.93 3.24
N THR A 141 -3.67 -10.83 3.91
CA THR A 141 -4.59 -11.94 4.15
C THR A 141 -5.16 -12.48 2.84
N ALA A 142 -5.57 -11.62 1.90
CA ALA A 142 -6.03 -12.04 0.60
C ALA A 142 -4.96 -12.84 -0.17
N GLN A 143 -3.70 -12.38 -0.14
CA GLN A 143 -2.58 -13.14 -0.70
C GLN A 143 -2.40 -14.51 0.00
N SER A 144 -2.44 -14.54 1.33
CA SER A 144 -2.25 -15.80 2.09
C SER A 144 -3.35 -16.83 1.83
N ILE A 145 -4.62 -16.42 1.83
CA ILE A 145 -5.75 -17.31 1.52
C ILE A 145 -5.61 -17.89 0.13
N CYS A 146 -5.25 -17.03 -0.82
CA CYS A 146 -5.07 -17.41 -2.21
C CYS A 146 -3.97 -18.47 -2.40
N ILE A 147 -2.82 -18.30 -1.74
CA ILE A 147 -1.73 -19.30 -1.76
C ILE A 147 -2.18 -20.61 -1.09
N GLN A 148 -2.92 -20.55 0.02
CA GLN A 148 -3.38 -21.73 0.75
C GLN A 148 -4.38 -22.57 -0.05
N GLN A 149 -5.31 -21.94 -0.78
CA GLN A 149 -6.30 -22.64 -1.60
C GLN A 149 -5.70 -23.44 -2.76
N GLN A 150 -4.45 -23.17 -3.15
CA GLN A 150 -3.74 -23.92 -4.20
C GLN A 150 -2.90 -25.07 -3.66
N SER A 151 -2.65 -25.09 -2.34
CA SER A 151 -1.90 -26.16 -1.68
C SER A 151 -2.80 -27.26 -1.11
N ALA A 152 -4.13 -27.11 -1.26
CA ALA A 152 -5.17 -28.03 -0.81
C ALA A 152 -5.79 -28.75 -2.01
#